data_AF-A0A4S1XHY9-F1
#
_entry.id   AF-A0A4S1XHY9-F1
#
_cell.length_a   1.000
_cell.length_b   1.000
_cell.length_c   1.000
_cell.angle_alpha   90.00
_cell.angle_beta   90.00
_cell.angle_gamma   90.00
#
_symmetry.space_group_name_H-M   'P 1'
#
loop_
_entity.id
_entity.type
_entity.pdbx_description
1 polymer ?
#
loop_
_entity_poly.entity_id
_entity_poly.type
_entity_poly.pdbx_seq_one_letter_code
_entity_poly.pdbx_strand_id
1 'polypeptide(L)' 'MGSMSLMHWLIVGVLVILLFGGSRFSNMMGDVAKGIKQFKKGMAEDDEEKPAPSRIEGKPAPTPDASFQTEAERNREER' A
#
# COMPACT_ATOMS: atom_id res chain seq x y z
N MET A 1 -20.29 -26.64 25.41
CA MET A 1 -18.87 -26.82 25.03
C MET A 1 -18.54 -25.79 23.95
N GLY A 2 -18.47 -24.52 24.33
CA GLY A 2 -18.26 -23.37 23.43
C GLY A 2 -16.85 -22.82 23.56
N SER A 3 -15.87 -23.74 23.60
CA SER A 3 -14.47 -23.39 23.69
C SER A 3 -14.10 -22.48 22.51
N MET A 4 -13.65 -21.28 22.85
CA MET A 4 -13.03 -20.30 21.95
C MET A 4 -14.00 -19.54 21.03
N SER A 5 -15.08 -19.03 21.61
CA SER A 5 -15.85 -17.88 21.09
C SER A 5 -14.88 -16.82 20.54
N LEU A 6 -15.18 -16.28 19.38
CA LEU A 6 -14.41 -15.30 18.58
C LEU A 6 -13.53 -14.30 19.37
N MET A 7 -13.97 -13.92 20.58
CA MET A 7 -13.18 -13.14 21.54
C MET A 7 -11.79 -13.71 21.87
N HIS A 8 -11.61 -15.03 21.93
CA HIS A 8 -10.30 -15.64 22.20
C HIS A 8 -9.30 -15.31 21.09
N TRP A 9 -9.72 -15.43 19.82
CA TRP A 9 -8.87 -15.12 18.67
C TRP A 9 -8.48 -13.64 18.63
N LEU A 10 -9.37 -12.74 19.06
CA LEU A 10 -9.07 -11.31 19.18
C LEU A 10 -8.01 -11.03 20.26
N ILE A 11 -8.12 -11.67 21.42
CA ILE A 11 -7.15 -11.56 22.52
C ILE A 11 -5.78 -12.12 22.10
N VAL A 12 -5.78 -13.27 21.42
CA VAL A 12 -4.55 -13.89 20.89
C VAL A 12 -3.90 -12.98 19.84
N GLY A 13 -4.68 -12.40 18.93
CA GLY A 13 -4.17 -11.46 17.93
C GLY A 13 -3.47 -10.25 18.55
N VAL A 14 -4.06 -9.67 19.60
CA VAL A 14 -3.44 -8.55 20.35
C VAL A 14 -2.13 -8.97 21.02
N LEU A 15 -2.10 -10.15 21.65
CA LEU A 15 -0.87 -10.68 22.27
C LEU A 15 0.24 -10.91 21.25
N VAL A 16 -0.08 -11.46 20.07
CA VAL A 16 0.90 -11.68 19.00
C VAL A 16 1.47 -10.34 18.52
N ILE A 17 0.64 -9.33 18.30
CA ILE A 17 1.11 -7.99 17.90
C ILE A 17 1.99 -7.36 18.99
N LEU A 18 1.67 -7.58 20.27
CA LEU A 18 2.45 -7.05 21.39
C LEU A 18 3.80 -7.75 21.55
N LEU A 19 3.88 -9.08 21.35
CA LEU A 19 5.14 -9.83 21.42
C LEU A 19 6.08 -9.51 20.26
N PHE A 20 5.55 -9.43 19.04
CA PHE A 20 6.36 -9.17 17.84
C PHE A 20 6.59 -7.68 17.59
N GLY A 21 5.81 -6.81 18.23
CA GLY A 21 5.81 -5.37 18.03
C GLY A 21 5.16 -4.95 16.71
N GLY A 22 4.47 -3.80 16.70
CA GLY A 22 3.77 -3.28 15.52
C GLY A 22 4.68 -3.04 14.30
N SER A 23 5.99 -2.81 14.53
CA SER A 23 6.98 -2.57 13.46
C SER A 23 7.21 -3.81 12.57
N ARG A 24 7.30 -5.01 13.15
CA ARG A 24 7.52 -6.24 12.37
C ARG A 24 6.22 -6.74 11.75
N PHE A 25 5.11 -6.63 12.48
CA PHE A 25 3.79 -7.01 11.97
C PHE A 25 3.35 -6.14 10.78
N SER A 26 3.56 -4.81 10.84
CA SER A 26 3.13 -3.89 9.77
C SER A 26 3.92 -4.11 8.46
N ASN A 27 5.24 -4.29 8.53
CA ASN A 27 6.06 -4.58 7.34
C ASN A 27 5.66 -5.92 6.70
N MET A 28 5.48 -6.97 7.51
CA MET A 28 5.11 -8.30 7.03
C MET A 28 3.67 -8.33 6.48
N MET A 29 2.73 -7.66 7.15
CA MET A 29 1.35 -7.51 6.67
C MET A 29 1.29 -6.74 5.35
N GLY A 30 2.18 -5.75 5.16
CA GLY A 30 2.30 -4.99 3.91
C GLY A 30 2.74 -5.86 2.73
N ASP A 31 3.75 -6.72 2.90
CA ASP A 31 4.20 -7.65 1.85
C ASP A 31 3.17 -8.75 1.57
N VAL A 32 2.53 -9.28 2.63
CA VAL A 32 1.43 -10.25 2.49
C VAL A 32 0.23 -9.62 1.77
N ALA A 33 -0.16 -8.39 2.11
CA ALA A 33 -1.25 -7.67 1.46
C ALA A 33 -0.95 -7.42 -0.02
N LYS A 34 0.29 -7.05 -0.37
CA LYS A 34 0.71 -6.91 -1.78
C LYS A 34 0.65 -8.24 -2.52
N GLY A 35 1.14 -9.32 -1.91
CA GLY A 35 1.09 -10.67 -2.50
C GLY A 35 -0.34 -11.14 -2.78
N ILE A 36 -1.24 -11.00 -1.79
CA ILE A 36 -2.65 -11.36 -1.94
C ILE A 36 -3.36 -10.44 -2.94
N LYS A 37 -3.05 -9.14 -2.98
CA LYS A 37 -3.63 -8.20 -3.97
C LYS A 37 -3.23 -8.55 -5.40
N GLN A 38 -1.98 -8.94 -5.62
CA GLN A 38 -1.50 -9.39 -6.94
C GLN A 38 -2.06 -10.75 -7.31
N PHE A 39 -2.21 -11.66 -6.34
CA PHE A 39 -2.87 -12.95 -6.57
C PHE A 39 -4.35 -12.77 -6.95
N LYS A 40 -5.07 -11.90 -6.24
CA LYS A 40 -6.46 -11.55 -6.57
C LYS A 40 -6.56 -10.85 -7.93
N LYS A 41 -5.66 -9.92 -8.21
CA LYS A 41 -5.63 -9.22 -9.50
C LYS A 41 -5.32 -10.17 -10.65
N GLY A 42 -4.36 -11.08 -10.49
CA GLY A 42 -4.04 -12.10 -11.49
C GLY A 42 -5.18 -13.10 -11.72
N MET A 43 -5.91 -13.49 -10.67
CA MET A 43 -7.12 -14.31 -10.83
C MET A 43 -8.30 -13.55 -11.46
N ALA A 44 -8.43 -12.25 -11.17
CA ALA A 44 -9.48 -11.41 -11.75
C ALA A 44 -9.19 -11.02 -13.21
N GLU A 45 -7.91 -10.86 -13.59
CA GLU A 45 -7.51 -10.60 -14.98
C GLU A 45 -7.67 -11.82 -15.89
N ASP A 46 -7.81 -13.04 -15.34
CA ASP A 46 -8.19 -14.24 -16.09
C ASP A 46 -9.71 -14.27 -16.42
N ASP A 47 -10.52 -13.46 -15.70
CA ASP A 47 -11.98 -13.37 -15.86
C ASP A 47 -12.45 -12.08 -16.58
N GLU A 48 -11.63 -11.02 -16.59
CA GLU A 48 -11.93 -9.74 -17.27
C GLU A 48 -10.77 -9.31 -18.20
N GLU A 49 -10.92 -9.57 -19.51
CA GLU A 49 -10.12 -8.92 -20.57
C GLU A 49 -10.33 -7.38 -20.56
N LYS A 50 -9.49 -6.60 -19.84
CA LYS A 50 -8.90 -5.30 -20.28
C LYS A 50 -8.05 -4.62 -19.20
N PRO A 51 -6.86 -4.06 -19.53
CA PRO A 51 -5.98 -3.46 -18.52
C PRO A 51 -6.45 -2.05 -18.15
N ALA A 52 -6.82 -1.86 -16.88
CA ALA A 52 -6.78 -0.54 -16.25
C ALA A 52 -5.46 -0.39 -15.48
N PRO A 53 -4.53 0.48 -15.90
CA PRO A 53 -3.29 0.72 -15.17
C PRO A 53 -3.59 1.55 -13.92
N SER A 54 -4.02 0.88 -12.84
CA SER A 54 -4.09 1.51 -11.51
C SER A 54 -2.68 1.62 -10.94
N ARG A 55 -2.07 2.76 -11.28
CA ARG A 55 -1.05 3.52 -10.55
C ARG A 55 -0.84 3.00 -9.12
N ILE A 56 0.33 2.43 -8.86
CA ILE A 56 0.86 2.26 -7.52
C ILE A 56 1.11 3.67 -6.98
N GLU A 57 0.23 4.16 -6.12
CA GLU A 57 0.45 5.35 -5.30
C GLU A 57 1.63 5.11 -4.37
N GLY A 58 2.79 5.61 -4.76
CA GLY A 58 4.02 5.53 -3.99
C GLY A 58 5.01 6.57 -4.48
N LYS A 59 4.79 7.82 -4.08
CA LYS A 59 5.66 9.02 -4.27
C LYS A 59 5.86 9.47 -5.72
N PRO A 60 5.57 10.74 -6.08
CA PRO A 60 6.16 11.30 -7.29
C PRO A 60 7.66 11.41 -7.06
N ALA A 61 8.44 10.60 -7.80
CA ALA A 61 9.83 10.91 -8.02
C ALA A 61 9.89 12.29 -8.70
N PRO A 62 10.72 13.23 -8.24
CA PRO A 62 10.83 14.53 -8.87
C PRO A 62 11.38 14.32 -10.28
N THR A 63 10.53 14.44 -11.28
CA THR A 63 10.98 14.55 -12.66
C THR A 63 11.70 15.90 -12.81
N PRO A 64 12.92 15.94 -13.37
CA PRO A 64 13.70 17.17 -13.54
C PRO A 64 12.91 18.31 -14.20
N ASP A 65 11.93 18.00 -15.05
CA ASP A 65 11.05 18.94 -15.75
C ASP A 65 10.16 19.82 -14.86
N ALA A 66 9.84 19.39 -13.64
CA ALA A 66 8.95 20.17 -12.76
C ALA A 66 9.70 21.35 -12.11
N SER A 67 10.99 21.20 -11.81
CA SER A 67 11.84 22.26 -11.27
C SER A 67 12.14 23.37 -12.28
N PHE A 68 12.33 23.03 -13.57
CA PHE A 68 12.66 24.02 -14.59
C PHE A 68 11.48 24.93 -14.98
N GLN A 69 10.24 24.44 -14.87
CA GLN A 69 9.05 25.24 -15.21
C GLN A 69 8.70 26.25 -14.12
N THR A 70 8.87 25.89 -12.83
CA THR A 70 8.61 26.81 -11.72
C THR A 70 9.60 27.97 -11.69
N GLU A 71 10.85 27.75 -12.08
CA GLU A 71 11.88 28.79 -12.09
C GLU A 71 11.78 29.72 -13.32
N ALA A 72 11.33 29.19 -14.47
CA ALA A 72 11.16 29.96 -15.71
C ALA A 72 9.95 30.93 -15.66
N GLU A 73 8.85 30.53 -15.02
CA GLU A 73 7.68 31.41 -14.84
C GLU A 73 7.95 32.53 -13.84
N ARG A 74 8.63 32.21 -12.72
CA ARG A 74 8.94 33.20 -11.68
C ARG A 74 9.82 34.35 -12.19
N ASN A 75 10.82 34.05 -13.01
CA ASN A 75 11.69 35.07 -13.61
C ASN A 75 10.99 35.92 -14.70
N ARG A 76 9.81 35.49 -15.18
CA ARG A 76 9.01 36.21 -16.18
C ARG A 76 8.04 37.20 -15.55
N GLU A 77 7.54 36.91 -14.35
CA GLU A 77 6.68 37.83 -13.59
C GLU A 77 7.46 38.96 -12.91
N GLU A 78 8.77 38.79 -12.65
CA GLU A 78 9.61 39.80 -12.01
C GLU A 78 10.29 40.78 -13.01
N ARG A 79 9.94 40.73 -14.29
CA ARG A 79 10.51 41.57 -15.37
C ARG A 79 9.47 42.40 -16.11
#